data_AF-A0A951KXK2-F1
#
_entry.id   AF-A0A951KXK2-F1
#
_cell.length_a   1.000
_cell.length_b   1.000
_cell.length_c   1.000
_cell.angle_alpha   90.00
_cell.angle_beta   90.00
_cell.angle_gamma   90.00
#
_symmetry.space_group_name_H-M   'P 1'
#
loop_
_entity.id
_entity.type
_entity.pdbx_description
1 polymer ?
#
loop_
_entity_poly.entity_id
_entity_poly.type
_entity_poly.pdbx_seq_one_letter_code
_entity_poly.pdbx_strand_id
1 'polypeptide(L)'
;MKRSLLATAGAVVLCGLLSASASAAVLELGATTTPLVAPVCPKGVAPAQCTIILTRATAIETIRDNSAYPSTVKQGGRLVAFTVGLSTLSTNPTTAKNDVAFLDKTYGGDAQVAVTVLKPVGSRSHWTWQMVEQGPVVDVQPYLGQVVQFPLTTSLPVARGEAIALTTPTWAPVLSIDLSTTHFAYRQSRSYNCNNPPASSQAQVTVGQSTRYACDYPGTRVEYSATEITNPAPTPAPSTTTPSKKK
;
A
#
# COMPACT_ATOMS: atom_id res chain seq x y z
N MET A 1 -63.15 -18.03 -55.85
CA MET A 1 -62.28 -18.85 -54.97
C MET A 1 -60.83 -18.57 -55.32
N LYS A 2 -60.07 -17.97 -54.40
CA LYS A 2 -58.61 -18.18 -54.16
C LYS A 2 -58.16 -17.15 -53.12
N ARG A 3 -57.93 -17.66 -51.92
CA ARG A 3 -57.44 -16.95 -50.74
C ARG A 3 -55.91 -16.91 -50.83
N SER A 4 -55.29 -15.75 -50.69
CA SER A 4 -53.85 -15.62 -50.48
C SER A 4 -53.62 -14.89 -49.17
N LEU A 5 -53.40 -15.68 -48.11
CA LEU A 5 -52.97 -15.24 -46.79
C LEU A 5 -51.45 -14.99 -46.85
N LEU A 6 -51.04 -13.72 -46.79
CA LEU A 6 -49.65 -13.35 -46.52
C LEU A 6 -49.44 -13.35 -45.01
N ALA A 7 -48.76 -14.38 -44.51
CA ALA A 7 -48.32 -14.46 -43.13
C ALA A 7 -47.07 -13.61 -42.93
N THR A 8 -47.22 -12.46 -42.27
CA THR A 8 -46.09 -11.66 -41.76
C THR A 8 -45.49 -12.36 -40.54
N ALA A 9 -44.31 -12.96 -40.71
CA ALA A 9 -43.49 -13.46 -39.61
C ALA A 9 -42.90 -12.28 -38.82
N GLY A 10 -43.45 -12.03 -37.63
CA GLY A 10 -42.90 -11.06 -36.68
C GLY A 10 -41.64 -11.63 -36.04
N ALA A 11 -40.47 -11.08 -36.38
CA ALA A 11 -39.22 -11.35 -35.68
C ALA A 11 -39.25 -10.66 -34.31
N VAL A 12 -39.52 -11.43 -33.26
CA VAL A 12 -39.33 -10.99 -31.87
C VAL A 12 -37.82 -10.92 -31.62
N VAL A 13 -37.24 -9.73 -31.78
CA VAL A 13 -35.89 -9.43 -31.28
C VAL A 13 -35.97 -9.37 -29.77
N LEU A 14 -35.78 -10.53 -29.13
CA LEU A 14 -35.60 -10.63 -27.68
C LEU A 14 -34.19 -10.08 -27.37
N CYS A 15 -34.04 -8.76 -27.32
CA CYS A 15 -32.88 -8.14 -26.67
C CYS A 15 -32.97 -8.50 -25.18
N GLY A 16 -32.34 -9.61 -24.80
CA GLY A 16 -32.12 -9.95 -23.41
C GLY A 16 -31.43 -8.76 -22.74
N LEU A 17 -32.14 -8.12 -21.82
CA LEU A 17 -31.58 -7.16 -20.89
C LEU A 17 -30.56 -7.92 -20.03
N LEU A 18 -29.31 -8.00 -20.50
CA LEU A 18 -28.22 -8.49 -19.67
C LEU A 18 -28.07 -7.50 -18.52
N SER A 19 -28.48 -7.90 -17.32
CA SER A 19 -28.23 -7.15 -16.11
C SER A 19 -26.73 -6.90 -15.99
N ALA A 20 -26.30 -5.63 -16.04
CA ALA A 20 -24.92 -5.28 -15.78
C ALA A 20 -24.56 -5.70 -14.35
N SER A 21 -23.66 -6.67 -14.20
CA SER A 21 -23.17 -7.10 -12.89
C SER A 21 -22.17 -6.06 -12.36
N ALA A 22 -22.51 -5.39 -11.27
CA ALA A 22 -21.56 -4.57 -10.52
C ALA A 22 -20.74 -5.49 -9.60
N SER A 23 -19.53 -5.83 -10.04
CA SER A 23 -18.61 -6.70 -9.28
C SER A 23 -17.57 -5.88 -8.50
N ALA A 24 -17.16 -6.40 -7.35
CA ALA A 24 -15.97 -5.92 -6.65
C ALA A 24 -14.71 -6.27 -7.46
N ALA A 25 -13.76 -5.35 -7.52
CA ALA A 25 -12.42 -5.59 -8.05
C ALA A 25 -11.47 -5.97 -6.92
N VAL A 26 -10.49 -6.83 -7.22
CA VAL A 26 -9.33 -7.07 -6.37
C VAL A 26 -8.19 -6.22 -6.91
N LEU A 27 -7.70 -5.29 -6.11
CA LEU A 27 -6.64 -4.35 -6.47
C LEU A 27 -5.43 -4.52 -5.55
N GLU A 28 -4.23 -4.45 -6.11
CA GLU A 28 -2.99 -4.39 -5.34
C GLU A 28 -2.52 -2.95 -5.23
N LEU A 29 -2.79 -2.32 -4.08
CA LEU A 29 -2.34 -0.97 -3.77
C LEU A 29 -0.82 -0.97 -3.52
N GLY A 30 -0.10 -0.02 -4.12
CA GLY A 30 1.37 0.03 -4.08
C GLY A 30 2.06 -0.77 -5.19
N ALA A 31 1.33 -1.66 -5.90
CA ALA A 31 1.87 -2.35 -7.06
C ALA A 31 2.07 -1.38 -8.23
N THR A 32 3.22 -1.51 -8.89
CA THR A 32 3.65 -0.72 -10.06
C THR A 32 4.39 -1.63 -11.03
N THR A 33 5.10 -1.09 -12.03
CA THR A 33 5.83 -1.89 -13.02
C THR A 33 6.98 -2.70 -12.41
N THR A 34 7.62 -2.17 -11.36
CA THR A 34 8.69 -2.85 -10.65
C THR A 34 8.08 -3.71 -9.54
N PRO A 35 8.31 -5.04 -9.54
CA PRO A 35 7.73 -5.94 -8.55
C PRO A 35 8.24 -5.65 -7.14
N LEU A 36 7.48 -6.11 -6.14
CA LEU A 36 7.99 -6.22 -4.77
C LEU A 36 9.09 -7.26 -4.75
N VAL A 37 10.16 -6.96 -4.01
CA VAL A 37 11.30 -7.85 -3.83
C VAL A 37 11.64 -7.94 -2.34
N ALA A 38 12.29 -9.03 -1.93
CA ALA A 38 13.07 -8.98 -0.70
C ALA A 38 14.25 -8.03 -0.95
N PRO A 39 14.40 -6.92 -0.20
CA PRO A 39 15.53 -6.03 -0.41
C PRO A 39 16.85 -6.78 -0.32
N VAL A 40 17.86 -6.29 -1.02
CA VAL A 40 19.23 -6.78 -0.91
C VAL A 40 20.19 -5.62 -0.85
N CYS A 41 21.26 -5.76 -0.08
CA CYS A 41 22.36 -4.81 -0.14
C CYS A 41 22.98 -4.83 -1.55
N PRO A 42 23.05 -3.69 -2.26
CA PRO A 42 23.66 -3.64 -3.58
C PRO A 42 25.12 -4.12 -3.54
N LYS A 43 25.55 -4.76 -4.63
CA LYS A 43 26.91 -5.29 -4.73
C LYS A 43 27.93 -4.16 -4.60
N GLY A 44 28.87 -4.31 -3.66
CA GLY A 44 29.94 -3.32 -3.43
C GLY A 44 29.60 -2.25 -2.39
N VAL A 45 28.36 -2.21 -1.88
CA VAL A 45 28.01 -1.39 -0.71
C VAL A 45 28.53 -2.09 0.55
N ALA A 46 29.31 -1.38 1.36
CA ALA A 46 29.80 -1.91 2.63
C ALA A 46 28.60 -2.22 3.56
N PRO A 47 28.64 -3.29 4.37
CA PRO A 47 27.53 -3.64 5.26
C PRO A 47 27.06 -2.48 6.16
N ALA A 48 28.00 -1.67 6.66
CA ALA A 48 27.70 -0.49 7.48
C ALA A 48 26.92 0.62 6.74
N GLN A 49 26.92 0.62 5.40
CA GLN A 49 26.22 1.57 4.55
C GLN A 49 24.94 0.98 3.94
N CYS A 50 24.67 -0.30 4.19
CA CYS A 50 23.46 -0.95 3.71
C CYS A 50 22.27 -0.63 4.63
N THR A 51 21.60 0.50 4.37
CA THR A 51 20.48 0.99 5.18
C THR A 51 19.15 0.36 4.77
N ILE A 52 19.06 -0.97 4.80
CA ILE A 52 17.87 -1.74 4.41
C ILE A 52 16.81 -1.84 5.53
N ILE A 53 17.12 -1.34 6.73
CA ILE A 53 16.29 -1.49 7.94
C ILE A 53 15.43 -0.24 8.18
N LEU A 54 14.11 -0.44 8.24
CA LEU A 54 13.18 0.57 8.73
C LEU A 54 12.95 0.37 10.24
N THR A 55 13.24 1.38 11.05
CA THR A 55 13.21 1.28 12.53
C THR A 55 12.17 2.21 13.14
N ARG A 56 11.29 1.66 13.97
CA ARG A 56 10.35 2.37 14.85
C ARG A 56 9.62 3.54 14.18
N ALA A 57 9.12 3.32 12.97
CA ALA A 57 8.50 4.34 12.14
C ALA A 57 7.37 3.76 11.29
N THR A 58 6.48 4.64 10.84
CA THR A 58 5.51 4.32 9.79
C THR A 58 5.96 4.98 8.50
N ALA A 59 6.02 4.22 7.42
CA ALA A 59 6.51 4.68 6.12
C ALA A 59 5.43 4.59 5.05
N ILE A 60 5.39 5.59 4.18
CA ILE A 60 4.49 5.72 3.04
C ILE A 60 5.30 6.03 1.78
N GLU A 61 5.06 5.28 0.71
CA GLU A 61 5.66 5.59 -0.59
C GLU A 61 5.07 6.90 -1.14
N THR A 62 5.95 7.82 -1.55
CA THR A 62 5.54 9.08 -2.19
C THR A 62 5.68 9.04 -3.70
N ILE A 63 6.68 8.30 -4.20
CA ILE A 63 6.93 8.07 -5.62
C ILE A 63 7.44 6.64 -5.79
N ARG A 64 6.86 5.90 -6.75
CA ARG A 64 7.36 4.60 -7.22
C ARG A 64 7.11 4.47 -8.71
N ASP A 65 8.13 4.21 -9.52
CA ASP A 65 8.03 4.16 -10.98
C ASP A 65 7.32 5.39 -11.59
N ASN A 66 7.62 6.58 -11.09
CA ASN A 66 6.96 7.85 -11.44
C ASN A 66 5.46 7.95 -11.05
N SER A 67 4.91 6.96 -10.36
CA SER A 67 3.56 7.01 -9.80
C SER A 67 3.59 7.70 -8.43
N ALA A 68 2.88 8.82 -8.30
CA ALA A 68 2.76 9.54 -7.04
C ALA A 68 1.79 8.82 -6.09
N TYR A 69 2.25 8.56 -4.87
CA TYR A 69 1.52 7.87 -3.81
C TYR A 69 0.80 6.59 -4.32
N PRO A 70 1.58 5.58 -4.77
CA PRO A 70 1.05 4.39 -5.45
C PRO A 70 0.11 3.56 -4.56
N SER A 71 0.23 3.69 -3.24
CA SER A 71 -0.62 3.02 -2.24
C SER A 71 -1.89 3.80 -1.89
N THR A 72 -2.25 4.84 -2.65
CA THR A 72 -3.50 5.60 -2.43
C THR A 72 -4.72 4.83 -2.94
N VAL A 73 -5.72 4.69 -2.08
CA VAL A 73 -7.01 4.07 -2.37
C VAL A 73 -7.79 4.89 -3.39
N LYS A 74 -8.22 4.26 -4.49
CA LYS A 74 -8.88 4.96 -5.63
C LYS A 74 -10.40 4.88 -5.62
N GLN A 75 -10.98 3.82 -5.07
CA GLN A 75 -12.44 3.60 -5.03
C GLN A 75 -12.97 3.48 -3.60
N GLY A 76 -12.24 2.77 -2.73
CA GLY A 76 -12.69 2.46 -1.38
C GLY A 76 -13.34 1.08 -1.34
N GLY A 77 -13.27 0.46 -0.17
CA GLY A 77 -13.54 -0.96 -0.01
C GLY A 77 -12.96 -1.46 1.30
N ARG A 78 -12.32 -2.63 1.23
CA ARG A 78 -11.69 -3.28 2.39
C ARG A 78 -10.33 -3.85 2.03
N LEU A 79 -9.33 -3.63 2.88
CA LEU A 79 -8.08 -4.39 2.80
C LEU A 79 -8.30 -5.77 3.39
N VAL A 80 -7.80 -6.79 2.69
CA VAL A 80 -7.93 -8.19 3.11
C VAL A 80 -6.60 -8.90 3.31
N ALA A 81 -5.52 -8.37 2.74
CA ALA A 81 -4.17 -8.87 2.91
C ALA A 81 -3.16 -7.75 2.67
N PHE A 82 -1.91 -7.98 3.08
CA PHE A 82 -0.79 -7.14 2.68
C PHE A 82 0.43 -8.00 2.39
N THR A 83 1.27 -7.53 1.49
CA THR A 83 2.52 -8.20 1.09
C THR A 83 3.69 -7.36 1.55
N VAL A 84 4.75 -7.99 2.04
CA VAL A 84 5.98 -7.34 2.45
C VAL A 84 7.20 -8.10 1.93
N GLY A 85 8.18 -7.35 1.41
CA GLY A 85 9.50 -7.87 1.06
C GLY A 85 10.46 -7.70 2.22
N LEU A 86 11.08 -8.80 2.66
CA LEU A 86 11.95 -8.85 3.83
C LEU A 86 13.35 -9.29 3.42
N SER A 87 14.35 -8.46 3.64
CA SER A 87 15.73 -8.80 3.30
C SER A 87 16.24 -9.95 4.14
N THR A 88 17.18 -10.69 3.57
CA THR A 88 18.12 -11.46 4.39
C THR A 88 19.20 -10.51 4.89
N LEU A 89 19.43 -10.46 6.21
CA LEU A 89 20.44 -9.56 6.78
C LEU A 89 21.86 -9.95 6.37
N SER A 90 22.11 -11.26 6.26
CA SER A 90 23.40 -11.82 5.87
C SER A 90 23.20 -13.25 5.37
N THR A 91 24.01 -13.65 4.40
CA THR A 91 24.09 -15.06 3.94
C THR A 91 24.93 -15.93 4.89
N ASN A 92 25.73 -15.32 5.76
CA ASN A 92 26.41 -16.02 6.85
C ASN A 92 25.47 -16.17 8.06
N PRO A 93 25.14 -17.40 8.50
CA PRO A 93 24.18 -17.64 9.59
C PRO A 93 24.59 -17.05 10.95
N THR A 94 25.89 -17.07 11.28
CA THR A 94 26.40 -16.50 12.54
C THR A 94 26.26 -14.99 12.55
N THR A 95 26.64 -14.34 11.44
CA THR A 95 26.47 -12.90 11.28
C THR A 95 24.99 -12.52 11.30
N ALA A 96 24.14 -13.24 10.56
CA ALA A 96 22.70 -12.99 10.55
C ALA A 96 22.09 -13.09 11.96
N LYS A 97 22.48 -14.10 12.75
CA LYS A 97 22.03 -14.25 14.14
C LYS A 97 22.50 -13.09 15.03
N ASN A 98 23.73 -12.63 14.86
CA ASN A 98 24.26 -11.51 15.63
C ASN A 98 23.58 -10.19 15.25
N ASP A 99 23.30 -9.98 13.97
CA ASP A 99 22.59 -8.80 13.48
C ASP A 99 21.15 -8.77 14.03
N VAL A 100 20.42 -9.88 13.97
CA VAL A 100 19.11 -10.03 14.60
C VAL A 100 19.19 -9.68 16.09
N ALA A 101 20.10 -10.33 16.84
CA ALA A 101 20.23 -10.08 18.29
C ALA A 101 20.57 -8.62 18.61
N PHE A 102 21.39 -7.98 17.79
CA PHE A 102 21.71 -6.56 17.92
C PHE A 102 20.46 -5.70 17.65
N LEU A 103 19.73 -5.96 16.57
CA LEU A 103 18.54 -5.20 16.19
C LEU A 103 17.42 -5.38 17.21
N ASP A 104 17.18 -6.59 17.71
CA ASP A 104 16.17 -6.87 18.74
C ASP A 104 16.48 -6.10 20.03
N LYS A 105 17.73 -6.19 20.49
CA LYS A 105 18.19 -5.45 21.67
C LYS A 105 18.07 -3.94 21.47
N THR A 106 18.39 -3.46 20.26
CA THR A 106 18.43 -2.02 19.96
C THR A 106 17.03 -1.46 19.76
N TYR A 107 16.10 -2.20 19.13
CA TYR A 107 14.83 -1.67 18.63
C TYR A 107 13.59 -2.23 19.30
N GLY A 108 13.73 -3.05 20.34
CA GLY A 108 12.63 -3.40 21.25
C GLY A 108 12.03 -4.78 21.01
N GLY A 109 12.83 -5.74 20.57
CA GLY A 109 12.44 -7.13 20.30
C GLY A 109 12.37 -7.45 18.80
N ASP A 110 11.75 -8.59 18.51
CA ASP A 110 11.69 -9.20 17.17
C ASP A 110 11.22 -8.23 16.08
N ALA A 111 11.60 -8.53 14.84
CA ALA A 111 11.18 -7.75 13.68
C ALA A 111 9.65 -7.77 13.51
N GLN A 112 9.02 -6.60 13.52
CA GLN A 112 7.55 -6.46 13.48
C GLN A 112 7.09 -5.47 12.42
N VAL A 113 5.96 -5.79 11.77
CA VAL A 113 5.26 -4.90 10.85
C VAL A 113 3.76 -4.88 11.06
N ALA A 114 3.09 -3.80 10.66
CA ALA A 114 1.65 -3.73 10.52
C ALA A 114 1.26 -2.88 9.31
N VAL A 115 0.28 -3.34 8.53
CA VAL A 115 -0.33 -2.49 7.50
C VAL A 115 -1.19 -1.42 8.17
N THR A 116 -1.08 -0.18 7.70
CA THR A 116 -1.69 0.99 8.32
C THR A 116 -2.44 1.81 7.28
N VAL A 117 -3.65 2.26 7.61
CA VAL A 117 -4.44 3.16 6.78
C VAL A 117 -4.29 4.58 7.32
N LEU A 118 -3.84 5.48 6.44
CA LEU A 118 -3.60 6.87 6.76
C LEU A 118 -4.56 7.78 6.00
N LYS A 119 -5.18 8.69 6.72
CA LYS A 119 -6.00 9.75 6.17
C LYS A 119 -5.22 11.07 6.17
N PRO A 120 -5.11 11.77 5.02
CA PRO A 120 -4.56 13.12 5.02
C PRO A 120 -5.55 14.09 5.70
N VAL A 121 -5.07 14.89 6.64
CA VAL A 121 -5.86 15.87 7.40
C VAL A 121 -5.23 17.25 7.30
N GLY A 122 -6.04 18.27 7.01
CA GLY A 122 -5.60 19.66 6.88
C GLY A 122 -5.40 20.11 5.42
N SER A 123 -4.80 21.29 5.24
CA SER A 123 -4.52 21.84 3.91
C SER A 123 -3.33 21.14 3.27
N ARG A 124 -3.28 21.09 1.94
CA ARG A 124 -2.24 20.39 1.18
C ARG A 124 -0.80 20.82 1.54
N SER A 125 -0.59 22.07 1.96
CA SER A 125 0.71 22.59 2.36
C SER A 125 1.15 22.18 3.78
N HIS A 126 0.21 21.78 4.64
CA HIS A 126 0.48 21.50 6.06
C HIS A 126 -0.20 20.21 6.55
N TRP A 127 -0.59 19.33 5.63
CA TRP A 127 -1.35 18.15 5.99
C TRP A 127 -0.54 17.22 6.91
N THR A 128 -1.25 16.60 7.84
CA THR A 128 -0.75 15.49 8.66
C THR A 128 -1.41 14.21 8.20
N TRP A 129 -0.78 13.08 8.51
CA TRP A 129 -1.35 11.77 8.28
C TRP A 129 -1.92 11.25 9.60
N GLN A 130 -3.24 11.16 9.65
CA GLN A 130 -3.96 10.54 10.75
C GLN A 130 -4.07 9.04 10.50
N MET A 131 -3.67 8.23 11.47
CA MET A 131 -3.93 6.79 11.41
C MET A 131 -5.39 6.52 11.71
N VAL A 132 -6.13 6.00 10.73
CA VAL A 132 -7.57 5.73 10.87
C VAL A 132 -7.87 4.27 11.09
N GLU A 133 -7.04 3.37 10.57
CA GLU A 133 -7.15 1.92 10.77
C GLU A 133 -5.74 1.30 10.79
N GLN A 134 -5.59 0.15 11.44
CA GLN A 134 -4.34 -0.61 11.47
C GLN A 134 -4.64 -2.11 11.58
N GLY A 135 -3.89 -2.92 10.83
CA GLY A 135 -3.95 -4.38 10.93
C GLY A 135 -3.26 -4.89 12.19
N PRO A 136 -3.35 -6.21 12.48
CA PRO A 136 -2.58 -6.80 13.56
C PRO A 136 -1.07 -6.60 13.31
N VAL A 137 -0.31 -6.43 14.40
CA VAL A 137 1.15 -6.49 14.34
C VAL A 137 1.57 -7.93 14.08
N VAL A 138 2.40 -8.12 13.05
CA VAL A 138 2.91 -9.43 12.62
C VAL A 138 4.39 -9.51 12.96
N ASP A 139 4.79 -10.59 13.62
CA ASP A 139 6.20 -10.99 13.71
C ASP A 139 6.66 -11.50 12.34
N VAL A 140 7.61 -10.78 11.75
CA VAL A 140 8.13 -11.06 10.41
C VAL A 140 9.50 -11.72 10.43
N GLN A 141 10.12 -11.87 11.60
CA GLN A 141 11.45 -12.45 11.75
C GLN A 141 11.57 -13.88 11.17
N PRO A 142 10.55 -14.76 11.27
CA PRO A 142 10.61 -16.07 10.62
C PRO A 142 10.64 -16.04 9.09
N TYR A 143 10.32 -14.90 8.47
CA TYR A 143 10.16 -14.75 7.02
C TYR A 143 11.27 -13.92 6.37
N LEU A 144 12.36 -13.64 7.10
CA LEU A 144 13.51 -12.92 6.54
C LEU A 144 14.06 -13.61 5.28
N GLY A 145 14.36 -12.81 4.26
CA GLY A 145 14.79 -13.28 2.94
C GLY A 145 13.65 -13.62 1.97
N GLN A 146 12.39 -13.36 2.33
CA GLN A 146 11.22 -13.71 1.52
C GLN A 146 10.37 -12.49 1.16
N VAL A 147 9.57 -12.64 0.10
CA VAL A 147 8.39 -11.80 -0.13
C VAL A 147 7.19 -12.59 0.34
N VAL A 148 6.52 -12.11 1.38
CA VAL A 148 5.45 -12.83 2.08
C VAL A 148 4.17 -12.01 2.08
N GLN A 149 3.05 -12.67 1.82
CA GLN A 149 1.71 -12.10 1.94
C GLN A 149 1.04 -12.60 3.22
N PHE A 150 0.53 -11.67 4.01
CA PHE A 150 -0.21 -11.95 5.23
C PHE A 150 -1.68 -11.63 5.03
N PRO A 151 -2.60 -12.59 5.23
CA PRO A 151 -4.02 -12.30 5.27
C PRO A 151 -4.36 -11.53 6.54
N LEU A 152 -5.31 -10.60 6.45
CA LEU A 152 -5.84 -9.89 7.60
C LEU A 152 -6.92 -10.73 8.27
N THR A 153 -6.77 -10.95 9.57
CA THR A 153 -7.77 -11.67 10.38
C THR A 153 -9.11 -10.94 10.40
N THR A 154 -9.07 -9.61 10.40
CA THR A 154 -10.22 -8.72 10.21
C THR A 154 -9.88 -7.73 9.10
N SER A 155 -10.73 -7.69 8.08
CA SER A 155 -10.54 -6.73 6.98
C SER A 155 -10.68 -5.29 7.45
N LEU A 156 -9.82 -4.40 6.95
CA LEU A 156 -9.79 -2.98 7.34
C LEU A 156 -10.61 -2.14 6.36
N PRO A 157 -11.56 -1.31 6.80
CA PRO A 157 -12.26 -0.41 5.92
C PRO A 157 -11.30 0.63 5.35
N VAL A 158 -11.44 0.95 4.07
CA VAL A 158 -10.66 2.00 3.40
C VAL A 158 -11.55 2.88 2.54
N ALA A 159 -11.27 4.18 2.55
CA ALA A 159 -11.95 5.19 1.76
C ALA A 159 -11.04 5.77 0.68
N ARG A 160 -11.65 6.21 -0.42
CA ARG A 160 -10.93 6.90 -1.51
C ARG A 160 -10.13 8.09 -0.97
N GLY A 161 -8.85 8.16 -1.37
CA GLY A 161 -7.93 9.22 -0.96
C GLY A 161 -7.16 8.94 0.32
N GLU A 162 -7.50 7.89 1.07
CA GLU A 162 -6.63 7.34 2.10
C GLU A 162 -5.44 6.63 1.46
N ALA A 163 -4.34 6.55 2.19
CA ALA A 163 -3.13 5.91 1.74
C ALA A 163 -2.73 4.77 2.65
N ILE A 164 -2.23 3.70 2.04
CA ILE A 164 -1.73 2.55 2.79
C ILE A 164 -0.25 2.74 3.07
N ALA A 165 0.14 2.44 4.29
CA ALA A 165 1.48 2.58 4.83
C ALA A 165 1.92 1.30 5.56
N LEU A 166 3.22 1.18 5.76
CA LEU A 166 3.83 0.11 6.55
C LEU A 166 4.36 0.68 7.86
N THR A 167 3.85 0.19 8.98
CA THR A 167 4.34 0.53 10.32
C THR A 167 5.32 -0.52 10.79
N THR A 168 6.49 -0.11 11.27
CA THR A 168 7.45 -0.98 11.98
C THR A 168 7.54 -0.53 13.44
N PRO A 169 6.84 -1.19 14.39
CA PRO A 169 6.91 -0.82 15.81
C PRO A 169 8.32 -0.99 16.40
N THR A 170 9.04 -2.01 15.95
CA THR A 170 10.42 -2.34 16.33
C THR A 170 11.37 -2.04 15.15
N TRP A 171 11.66 -3.03 14.32
CA TRP A 171 12.50 -2.94 13.13
C TRP A 171 12.00 -3.94 12.07
N ALA A 172 12.28 -3.67 10.80
CA ALA A 172 12.12 -4.66 9.72
C ALA A 172 13.02 -4.32 8.52
N PRO A 173 13.62 -5.31 7.85
CA PRO A 173 14.50 -5.07 6.71
C PRO A 173 13.73 -4.95 5.39
N VAL A 174 12.99 -3.84 5.25
CA VAL A 174 11.98 -3.63 4.18
C VAL A 174 12.36 -2.54 3.19
N LEU A 175 13.58 -1.98 3.27
CA LEU A 175 14.00 -0.86 2.43
C LEU A 175 14.90 -1.34 1.30
N SER A 176 14.50 -1.09 0.06
CA SER A 176 15.40 -1.12 -1.10
C SER A 176 16.10 0.23 -1.23
N ILE A 177 17.41 0.19 -1.47
CA ILE A 177 18.30 1.36 -1.53
C ILE A 177 19.03 1.43 -2.87
N ASP A 178 19.74 2.53 -3.10
CA ASP A 178 20.52 2.78 -4.34
C ASP A 178 19.64 2.74 -5.61
N LEU A 179 18.41 3.24 -5.48
CA LEU A 179 17.47 3.38 -6.58
C LEU A 179 17.55 4.78 -7.17
N SER A 180 16.95 4.97 -8.36
CA SER A 180 16.86 6.30 -8.96
C SER A 180 16.09 7.28 -8.06
N THR A 181 16.74 8.40 -7.71
CA THR A 181 16.15 9.46 -6.88
C THR A 181 14.99 10.19 -7.55
N THR A 182 14.84 10.07 -8.87
CA THR A 182 13.71 10.65 -9.62
C THR A 182 12.48 9.74 -9.67
N HIS A 183 12.65 8.44 -9.44
CA HIS A 183 11.59 7.44 -9.64
C HIS A 183 11.12 6.77 -8.35
N PHE A 184 11.90 6.90 -7.27
CA PHE A 184 11.62 6.23 -6.00
C PHE A 184 11.85 7.20 -4.84
N ALA A 185 10.83 7.34 -3.99
CA ALA A 185 10.94 8.05 -2.74
C ALA A 185 9.86 7.58 -1.77
N TYR A 186 10.23 7.46 -0.50
CA TYR A 186 9.25 7.30 0.58
C TYR A 186 9.44 8.38 1.64
N ARG A 187 8.41 8.55 2.46
CA ARG A 187 8.48 9.34 3.68
C ARG A 187 8.13 8.53 4.88
N GLN A 188 8.65 8.92 6.03
CA GLN A 188 8.34 8.30 7.31
C GLN A 188 7.83 9.30 8.33
N SER A 189 7.10 8.80 9.33
CA SER A 189 6.43 9.48 10.44
C SER A 189 7.36 10.21 11.42
N ARG A 190 8.52 10.68 10.94
CA ARG A 190 9.50 11.46 11.70
C ARG A 190 9.26 12.95 11.46
N SER A 191 9.35 13.72 12.54
CA SER A 191 9.06 15.15 12.54
C SER A 191 10.21 16.01 12.00
N TYR A 192 11.47 15.62 12.20
CA TYR A 192 12.69 16.28 11.70
C TYR A 192 13.92 15.38 11.91
N ASN A 193 15.11 15.84 11.49
CA ASN A 193 16.41 15.18 11.71
C ASN A 193 16.50 13.75 11.15
N CYS A 194 16.25 13.63 9.86
CA CYS A 194 16.12 12.36 9.14
C CYS A 194 17.36 11.46 9.19
N ASN A 195 18.53 12.06 9.44
CA ASN A 195 19.80 11.36 9.57
C ASN A 195 20.11 10.92 11.01
N ASN A 196 19.44 11.50 12.02
CA ASN A 196 19.60 11.13 13.42
C ASN A 196 18.23 10.89 14.05
N PRO A 197 17.65 9.69 13.85
CA PRO A 197 16.45 9.23 14.53
C PRO A 197 16.37 9.63 16.01
N PRO A 198 15.23 10.12 16.51
CA PRO A 198 15.04 10.21 17.95
C PRO A 198 15.09 8.81 18.56
N ALA A 199 15.55 8.72 19.81
CA ALA A 199 15.59 7.46 20.55
C ALA A 199 14.19 6.91 20.84
N SER A 200 13.17 7.77 20.90
CA SER A 200 11.76 7.40 21.06
C SER A 200 11.19 6.88 19.75
N SER A 201 10.32 5.86 19.83
CA SER A 201 9.57 5.38 18.68
C SER A 201 8.73 6.49 18.05
N GLN A 202 8.67 6.52 16.72
CA GLN A 202 7.82 7.42 15.93
C GLN A 202 6.81 6.63 15.07
N ALA A 203 6.73 5.31 15.27
CA ALA A 203 5.71 4.47 14.66
C ALA A 203 4.32 4.91 15.14
N GLN A 204 3.36 5.05 14.21
CA GLN A 204 1.96 5.25 14.56
C GLN A 204 1.35 3.92 14.95
N VAL A 205 1.05 3.75 16.23
CA VAL A 205 0.55 2.49 16.81
C VAL A 205 -0.79 2.65 17.54
N THR A 206 -1.38 3.85 17.52
CA THR A 206 -2.71 4.11 18.11
C THR A 206 -3.60 4.85 17.13
N VAL A 207 -4.77 4.28 16.84
CA VAL A 207 -5.77 4.89 15.95
C VAL A 207 -6.13 6.30 16.45
N GLY A 208 -6.25 7.24 15.52
CA GLY A 208 -6.47 8.66 15.79
C GLY A 208 -5.19 9.48 15.91
N GLN A 209 -4.02 8.86 16.15
CA GLN A 209 -2.74 9.57 16.15
C GLN A 209 -2.51 10.26 14.81
N SER A 210 -2.08 11.52 14.85
CA SER A 210 -1.74 12.30 13.68
C SER A 210 -0.29 12.73 13.76
N THR A 211 0.46 12.54 12.67
CA THR A 211 1.88 12.95 12.60
C THR A 211 2.22 13.54 11.24
N ARG A 212 3.33 14.27 11.20
CA ARG A 212 3.92 14.73 9.96
C ARG A 212 4.89 13.68 9.45
N TYR A 213 4.89 13.52 8.14
CA TYR A 213 5.84 12.69 7.42
C TYR A 213 6.87 13.61 6.79
N ALA A 214 7.76 14.16 7.61
CA ALA A 214 8.67 15.24 7.20
C ALA A 214 9.96 14.69 6.58
N CYS A 215 10.35 13.47 6.93
CA CYS A 215 11.58 12.88 6.43
C CYS A 215 11.36 12.14 5.12
N ASP A 216 12.00 12.67 4.08
CA ASP A 216 11.95 12.23 2.69
C ASP A 216 13.24 11.49 2.32
N TYR A 217 13.09 10.35 1.65
CA TYR A 217 14.20 9.48 1.27
C TYR A 217 14.14 9.16 -0.22
N PRO A 218 14.60 10.09 -1.09
CA PRO A 218 14.77 9.82 -2.51
C PRO A 218 15.77 8.69 -2.75
N GLY A 219 15.54 7.90 -3.80
CA GLY A 219 16.40 6.78 -4.17
C GLY A 219 16.23 5.55 -3.29
N THR A 220 15.13 5.50 -2.54
CA THR A 220 14.79 4.37 -1.69
C THR A 220 13.31 4.03 -1.81
N ARG A 221 12.98 2.78 -1.49
CA ARG A 221 11.64 2.22 -1.63
C ARG A 221 11.32 1.31 -0.45
N VAL A 222 10.09 1.36 0.04
CA VAL A 222 9.60 0.43 1.08
C VAL A 222 8.88 -0.72 0.38
N GLU A 223 9.32 -1.95 0.61
CA GLU A 223 8.79 -3.12 -0.09
C GLU A 223 7.49 -3.62 0.55
N TYR A 224 6.37 -2.97 0.22
CA TYR A 224 5.04 -3.44 0.60
C TYR A 224 3.96 -3.19 -0.46
N SER A 225 2.86 -3.93 -0.36
CA SER A 225 1.61 -3.72 -1.09
C SER A 225 0.43 -4.14 -0.21
N ALA A 226 -0.79 -3.76 -0.60
CA ALA A 226 -1.99 -4.21 0.08
C ALA A 226 -3.08 -4.61 -0.91
N THR A 227 -3.75 -5.73 -0.60
CA THR A 227 -4.85 -6.27 -1.40
C THR A 227 -6.15 -5.61 -0.95
N GLU A 228 -6.73 -4.76 -1.80
CA GLU A 228 -8.04 -4.13 -1.63
C GLU A 228 -9.11 -4.93 -2.39
N ILE A 229 -10.24 -5.19 -1.73
CA ILE A 229 -11.49 -5.57 -2.38
C ILE A 229 -12.40 -4.34 -2.41
N THR A 230 -12.70 -3.82 -3.61
CA THR A 230 -13.46 -2.59 -3.77
C THR A 230 -14.95 -2.79 -3.50
N ASN A 231 -15.64 -1.76 -3.00
CA ASN A 231 -17.11 -1.77 -3.02
C ASN A 231 -17.64 -1.72 -4.47
N PRO A 232 -18.74 -2.41 -4.81
CA PRO A 232 -19.33 -2.33 -6.14
C PRO A 232 -19.79 -0.90 -6.44
N ALA A 233 -19.52 -0.41 -7.65
CA ALA A 233 -19.94 0.92 -8.09
C ALA A 233 -21.44 0.93 -8.46
N PRO A 234 -22.23 1.93 -8.03
CA PRO A 234 -23.60 2.09 -8.50
C PRO A 234 -23.65 2.36 -10.01
N THR A 235 -24.67 1.86 -10.70
CA THR A 235 -24.92 2.19 -12.09
C THR A 235 -25.09 3.71 -12.25
N PRO A 236 -24.39 4.38 -13.19
CA PRO A 236 -24.63 5.77 -13.49
C PRO A 236 -26.10 6.00 -13.85
N ALA A 237 -26.76 6.98 -13.23
CA ALA A 237 -28.14 7.31 -13.57
C ALA A 237 -28.23 7.69 -15.07
N PRO A 238 -29.29 7.29 -15.80
CA PRO A 238 -29.48 7.69 -17.18
C PRO A 238 -29.45 9.22 -17.27
N SER A 239 -28.49 9.75 -18.04
CA SER A 239 -28.42 11.19 -18.32
C SER A 239 -29.72 11.60 -19.00
N THR A 240 -30.55 12.36 -18.27
CA THR A 240 -31.78 12.93 -18.82
C THR A 240 -31.35 14.03 -19.78
N THR A 241 -31.14 13.66 -21.04
CA THR A 241 -30.91 14.63 -22.10
C THR A 241 -32.26 15.28 -22.38
N THR A 242 -32.54 16.39 -21.69
CA THR A 242 -33.67 17.24 -22.02
C THR A 242 -33.45 17.76 -23.44
N PRO A 243 -34.37 17.51 -24.39
CA PRO A 243 -34.25 18.07 -25.73
C PRO A 243 -34.31 19.60 -25.62
N SER A 244 -33.22 20.26 -26.00
CA SER A 244 -33.19 21.71 -26.13
C SER A 244 -34.23 22.13 -27.17
N LYS A 245 -35.32 22.77 -26.73
CA LYS A 245 -36.26 23.46 -27.62
C LYS A 245 -35.52 24.64 -28.24
N LYS A 246 -35.12 24.48 -29.51
CA LYS A 246 -34.78 25.64 -30.36
C LYS A 246 -36.04 26.51 -30.48
N LYS A 247 -35.91 27.77 -30.06
CA LYS A 247 -36.82 28.85 -30.45
C LYS A 247 -36.45 29.33 -31.85
#